data_AF-A0AAD7ZPU0-F1
#
_entry.id   AF-A0AAD7ZPU0-F1
#
_cell.length_a   1.000
_cell.length_b   1.000
_cell.length_c   1.000
_cell.angle_alpha   90.00
_cell.angle_beta   90.00
_cell.angle_gamma   90.00
#
_symmetry.space_group_name_H-M   'P 1'
#
loop_
_entity.id
_entity.type
_entity.pdbx_description
1 polymer ?
#
loop_
_entity_poly.entity_id
_entity_poly.type
_entity_poly.pdbx_seq_one_letter_code
_entity_poly.pdbx_strand_id
1 'polypeptide(L)'
;LLAVLAHAGHYYNADGTPHDPYHILHLPHDPPLYPTFNSVPHTAFNCEGRDWGLHADTEAYCQAFHLCQGHLVRSFLCPNGTLFHNQFKVCDQFYNVRCGVPLEDLK
;
A
#
# COMPACT_ATOMS: atom_id res chain seq x y z
N LEU A 1 -5.91 27.78 2.13
CA LEU A 1 -6.41 27.60 0.74
C LEU A 1 -5.21 27.70 -0.20
N LEU A 2 -4.66 26.58 -0.67
CA LEU A 2 -3.63 26.61 -1.71
C LEU A 2 -4.33 26.80 -3.06
N ALA A 3 -4.12 27.94 -3.70
CA ALA A 3 -4.67 28.23 -5.03
C ALA A 3 -3.79 27.57 -6.08
N VAL A 4 -4.26 26.46 -6.66
CA VAL A 4 -3.59 25.79 -7.79
C VAL A 4 -4.17 26.36 -9.08
N LEU A 5 -3.37 27.09 -9.85
CA LEU A 5 -3.77 27.63 -11.16
C LEU A 5 -3.46 26.59 -12.25
N ALA A 6 -4.50 25.93 -12.77
CA ALA A 6 -4.35 25.05 -13.93
C ALA A 6 -4.06 25.89 -15.19
N HIS A 7 -2.84 25.77 -15.74
CA HIS A 7 -2.49 26.38 -17.03
C HIS A 7 -2.27 25.27 -18.06
N ALA A 8 -3.05 25.30 -19.13
CA ALA A 8 -2.94 24.33 -20.23
C ALA A 8 -2.98 22.85 -19.81
N GLY A 9 -3.71 22.51 -18.73
CA GLY A 9 -3.84 21.13 -18.23
C GLY A 9 -2.69 20.65 -17.36
N HIS A 10 -1.66 21.48 -17.11
CA HIS A 10 -0.59 21.18 -16.18
C HIS A 10 -0.83 21.86 -14.83
N TYR A 11 -0.61 21.09 -13.76
CA TYR A 11 -0.56 21.60 -12.41
C TYR A 11 0.83 22.21 -12.19
N TYR A 12 0.89 23.42 -11.63
CA TYR A 12 2.14 24.10 -11.33
C TYR A 12 2.20 24.44 -9.84
N ASN A 13 3.41 24.37 -9.29
CA ASN A 13 3.74 24.86 -7.96
C ASN A 13 3.71 26.40 -7.92
N ALA A 14 3.71 26.99 -6.71
CA ALA A 14 3.71 28.44 -6.52
C ALA A 14 4.98 29.14 -7.08
N ASP A 15 6.06 28.39 -7.28
CA ASP A 15 7.31 28.84 -7.90
C ASP A 15 7.32 28.71 -9.44
N GLY A 16 6.21 28.26 -10.04
CA GLY A 16 6.05 28.07 -11.48
C GLY A 16 6.64 26.77 -12.02
N THR A 17 7.18 25.88 -11.18
CA THR A 17 7.66 24.57 -11.63
C THR A 17 6.50 23.60 -11.86
N PRO A 18 6.61 22.65 -12.83
CA PRO A 18 5.59 21.62 -13.02
C PRO A 18 5.40 20.79 -11.74
N HIS A 19 4.15 20.59 -11.34
CA HIS A 19 3.81 19.76 -10.19
C HIS A 19 3.71 18.29 -10.63
N ASP A 20 4.66 17.48 -10.18
CA ASP A 20 4.67 16.02 -10.33
C ASP A 20 4.33 15.35 -8.98
N PRO A 21 3.11 14.79 -8.83
CA PRO A 21 2.72 14.10 -7.60
C PRO A 21 3.60 12.88 -7.28
N TYR A 22 4.14 12.21 -8.29
CA TYR A 22 5.03 11.06 -8.10
C TYR A 22 6.41 11.50 -7.61
N HIS A 23 6.87 12.68 -8.00
CA HIS A 23 8.11 13.23 -7.46
C HIS A 23 8.03 13.44 -5.95
N ILE A 24 6.91 13.99 -5.47
CA ILE A 24 6.65 14.19 -4.03
C ILE A 24 6.73 12.87 -3.27
N LEU A 25 6.24 11.78 -3.87
CA LEU A 25 6.21 10.46 -3.25
C LEU A 25 7.60 9.87 -2.97
N HIS A 26 8.61 10.22 -3.77
CA HIS A 26 9.98 9.76 -3.62
C HIS A 26 10.81 10.63 -2.66
N LEU A 27 10.28 11.76 -2.20
CA LEU A 27 10.94 12.59 -1.19
C LEU A 27 10.85 11.94 0.21
N PRO A 28 11.73 12.32 1.15
CA PRO A 28 11.57 11.91 2.54
C PRO A 28 10.27 12.44 3.14
N HIS A 29 9.49 11.57 3.80
CA HIS A 29 8.27 11.93 4.52
C HIS A 29 8.42 11.60 6.00
N ASP A 30 7.93 12.50 6.86
CA ASP A 30 7.80 12.29 8.30
C ASP A 30 6.35 12.64 8.72
N PRO A 31 5.51 11.66 9.07
CA PRO A 31 5.80 10.22 9.17
C PRO A 31 5.98 9.52 7.80
N PRO A 32 6.55 8.30 7.76
CA PRO A 32 6.63 7.50 6.53
C PRO A 32 5.25 7.25 5.91
N LEU A 33 5.18 7.25 4.58
CA LEU A 33 3.93 7.01 3.84
C LEU A 33 3.48 5.54 3.81
N TYR A 34 4.34 4.64 4.28
CA TYR A 34 4.09 3.20 4.33
C TYR A 34 4.72 2.61 5.60
N PRO A 35 4.19 1.49 6.13
CA PRO A 35 4.77 0.79 7.28
C PRO A 35 6.17 0.23 6.97
N THR A 36 7.04 0.22 7.98
CA THR A 36 8.40 -0.34 7.89
C THR A 36 8.64 -1.36 9.00
N PHE A 37 7.76 -2.36 9.09
CA PHE A 37 7.92 -3.44 10.05
C PHE A 37 9.16 -4.27 9.72
N ASN A 38 9.95 -4.60 10.75
CA ASN A 38 11.12 -5.48 10.62
C ASN A 38 10.78 -6.96 10.88
N SER A 39 9.58 -7.22 11.41
CA SER A 39 9.04 -8.56 11.67
C SER A 39 7.52 -8.49 11.56
N VAL A 40 6.88 -9.61 11.19
CA VAL A 40 5.42 -9.69 11.12
C VAL A 40 4.81 -9.29 12.48
N PRO A 41 3.99 -8.22 12.54
CA PRO A 41 3.38 -7.80 13.81
C PRO A 41 2.31 -8.81 14.23
N HIS A 42 2.00 -8.83 15.53
CA HIS A 42 0.89 -9.62 16.05
C HIS A 42 -0.42 -8.87 15.82
N THR A 43 -1.32 -9.45 15.02
CA THR A 43 -2.63 -8.89 14.64
C THR A 43 -3.75 -9.89 14.94
N ALA A 44 -5.00 -9.50 14.72
CA ALA A 44 -6.15 -10.40 14.81
C ALA A 44 -6.37 -11.25 13.54
N PHE A 45 -5.42 -11.26 12.60
CA PHE A 45 -5.56 -11.97 11.33
C PHE A 45 -5.84 -13.46 11.51
N ASN A 46 -6.81 -13.98 10.76
CA ASN A 46 -7.09 -15.41 10.66
C ASN A 46 -7.57 -15.79 9.25
N CYS A 47 -7.60 -17.11 9.00
CA CYS A 47 -8.02 -17.70 7.73
C CYS A 47 -9.51 -18.08 7.67
N GLU A 48 -10.32 -17.67 8.65
CA GLU A 48 -11.74 -17.97 8.67
C GLU A 48 -12.46 -17.23 7.53
N GLY A 49 -13.29 -17.96 6.78
CA GLY A 49 -14.00 -17.41 5.62
C GLY A 49 -13.11 -17.04 4.42
N ARG A 50 -11.84 -17.48 4.41
CA ARG A 50 -10.89 -17.20 3.34
C ARG A 50 -10.58 -18.45 2.53
N ASP A 51 -10.48 -18.28 1.21
CA ASP A 51 -10.04 -19.34 0.31
C ASP A 51 -8.58 -19.74 0.55
N TRP A 52 -8.19 -20.90 0.02
CA TRP A 52 -6.79 -21.28 -0.02
C TRP A 52 -5.96 -20.25 -0.81
N GLY A 53 -4.84 -19.82 -0.24
CA GLY A 53 -3.90 -18.90 -0.91
C GLY A 53 -3.38 -17.79 -0.01
N LEU A 54 -2.81 -16.76 -0.65
CA LEU A 54 -2.22 -15.61 0.04
C LEU A 54 -3.26 -14.52 0.30
N HIS A 55 -3.24 -13.95 1.50
CA HIS A 55 -4.18 -12.93 1.96
C HIS A 55 -3.47 -11.80 2.68
N ALA A 56 -3.88 -10.57 2.37
CA ALA A 56 -3.37 -9.38 3.03
C ALA A 56 -3.81 -9.30 4.50
N ASP A 57 -2.90 -8.82 5.36
CA ASP A 57 -3.23 -8.38 6.71
C ASP A 57 -3.47 -6.87 6.72
N THR A 58 -4.74 -6.49 6.86
CA THR A 58 -5.14 -5.08 6.86
C THR A 58 -4.76 -4.36 8.15
N GLU A 59 -4.60 -5.06 9.28
CA GLU A 59 -4.14 -4.45 10.54
C GLU A 59 -2.63 -4.16 10.50
N ALA A 60 -1.89 -4.95 9.72
CA ALA A 60 -0.48 -4.70 9.41
C ALA A 60 -0.29 -3.77 8.19
N TYR A 61 -1.29 -2.94 7.87
CA TYR A 61 -1.28 -2.00 6.76
C TYR A 61 -0.92 -2.67 5.40
N CYS A 62 -1.25 -3.95 5.24
CA CYS A 62 -0.91 -4.80 4.11
C CYS A 62 0.58 -4.99 3.84
N GLN A 63 1.49 -4.55 4.73
CA GLN A 63 2.89 -4.97 4.61
C GLN A 63 3.05 -6.44 4.99
N ALA A 64 2.25 -6.92 5.95
CA ALA A 64 2.17 -8.35 6.23
C ALA A 64 1.11 -9.04 5.36
N PHE A 65 1.40 -10.29 5.01
CA PHE A 65 0.47 -11.16 4.33
C PHE A 65 0.69 -12.62 4.76
N HIS A 66 -0.33 -13.45 4.53
CA HIS A 66 -0.43 -14.77 5.12
C HIS A 66 -0.85 -15.81 4.10
N LEU A 67 -0.26 -17.00 4.19
CA LEU A 67 -0.71 -18.18 3.46
C LEU A 67 -1.75 -18.94 4.29
N CYS A 68 -2.94 -19.09 3.72
CA CYS A 68 -4.05 -19.84 4.30
C CYS A 68 -4.26 -21.19 3.59
N GLN A 69 -4.41 -22.26 4.38
CA GLN A 69 -4.86 -23.58 3.94
C GLN A 69 -5.77 -24.20 5.01
N GLY A 70 -6.98 -23.66 5.12
CA GLY A 70 -7.92 -23.95 6.23
C GLY A 70 -7.50 -23.36 7.59
N HIS A 71 -6.21 -23.14 7.78
CA HIS A 71 -5.60 -22.44 8.92
C HIS A 71 -4.43 -21.58 8.42
N LEU A 72 -3.89 -20.74 9.31
CA LEU A 72 -2.70 -19.95 9.04
C LEU A 72 -1.48 -20.86 8.92
N VAL A 73 -0.90 -20.94 7.72
CA VAL A 73 0.29 -21.76 7.46
C VAL A 73 1.57 -20.98 7.70
N ARG A 74 1.63 -19.75 7.18
CA ARG A 74 2.84 -18.92 7.24
C ARG A 74 2.53 -17.45 7.05
N SER A 75 3.36 -16.60 7.65
CA SER A 75 3.28 -15.15 7.55
C SER A 75 4.56 -14.58 6.94
N PHE A 76 4.41 -13.48 6.22
CA PHE A 76 5.49 -12.83 5.48
C PHE A 76 5.35 -11.31 5.59
N LEU A 77 6.44 -10.60 5.31
CA LEU A 77 6.45 -9.17 5.09
C LEU A 77 6.84 -8.88 3.64
N CYS A 78 6.15 -7.92 3.03
CA CYS A 78 6.64 -7.23 1.85
C CYS A 78 7.84 -6.34 2.22
N PRO A 79 8.82 -6.17 1.30
CA PRO A 79 9.92 -5.23 1.50
C PRO A 79 9.44 -3.80 1.78
N ASN A 80 10.27 -3.01 2.47
CA ASN A 80 10.00 -1.60 2.69
C ASN A 80 9.76 -0.87 1.36
N GLY A 81 8.67 -0.09 1.30
CA GLY A 81 8.22 0.62 0.10
C GLY A 81 7.15 -0.14 -0.69
N THR A 82 6.82 -1.37 -0.30
CA THR A 82 5.81 -2.18 -0.98
C THR A 82 4.76 -2.72 -0.02
N LEU A 83 3.55 -2.94 -0.54
CA LEU A 83 2.41 -3.51 0.17
C LEU A 83 1.88 -4.71 -0.61
N PHE A 84 1.30 -5.68 0.08
CA PHE A 84 0.72 -6.86 -0.55
C PHE A 84 -0.59 -6.50 -1.25
N HIS A 85 -0.56 -6.60 -2.57
CA HIS A 85 -1.71 -6.39 -3.42
C HIS A 85 -2.60 -7.64 -3.39
N ASN A 86 -3.67 -7.60 -2.59
CA ASN A 86 -4.44 -8.79 -2.27
C ASN A 86 -5.08 -9.44 -3.50
N GLN A 87 -5.40 -8.68 -4.54
CA GLN A 87 -5.94 -9.24 -5.77
C GLN A 87 -4.90 -9.94 -6.65
N PHE A 88 -3.82 -9.23 -7.03
CA PHE A 88 -2.77 -9.78 -7.91
C PHE A 88 -1.78 -10.71 -7.18
N LYS A 89 -1.90 -10.82 -5.85
CA LYS A 89 -1.10 -11.71 -5.00
C LYS A 89 0.41 -11.43 -5.09
N VAL A 90 0.78 -10.15 -5.18
CA VAL A 90 2.17 -9.68 -5.30
C VAL A 90 2.41 -8.50 -4.37
N CYS A 91 3.65 -8.28 -3.93
CA CYS A 91 4.03 -7.01 -3.30
C CYS A 91 4.23 -5.96 -4.38
N ASP A 92 3.40 -4.92 -4.39
CA ASP A 92 3.53 -3.79 -5.31
C ASP A 92 3.86 -2.51 -4.54
N GLN A 93 4.27 -1.48 -5.25
CA GLN A 93 4.56 -0.17 -4.69
C GLN A 93 3.38 0.32 -3.84
N PHE A 94 3.67 0.87 -2.67
CA PHE A 94 2.65 1.22 -1.67
C PHE A 94 1.54 2.14 -2.21
N TYR A 95 1.86 2.96 -3.22
CA TYR A 95 0.92 3.89 -3.85
C TYR A 95 -0.03 3.25 -4.86
N ASN A 96 0.29 2.05 -5.36
CA ASN A 96 -0.58 1.25 -6.23
C ASN A 96 -1.57 0.39 -5.44
N VAL A 97 -1.31 0.16 -4.15
CA VAL A 97 -2.13 -0.74 -3.32
C VAL A 97 -3.14 0.05 -2.50
N ARG A 98 -4.37 -0.46 -2.41
CA ARG A 98 -5.46 0.05 -1.58
C ARG A 98 -5.83 -1.01 -0.56
N CYS A 99 -5.05 -1.00 0.51
CA CYS A 99 -5.09 -2.03 1.56
C CYS A 99 -6.51 -2.28 2.08
N GLY A 100 -7.01 -3.51 1.87
CA GLY A 100 -8.33 -3.93 2.33
C GLY A 100 -9.49 -3.56 1.41
N VAL A 101 -9.26 -2.97 0.23
CA VAL A 101 -10.30 -2.56 -0.71
C VAL A 101 -10.07 -3.18 -2.10
N PRO A 102 -10.52 -4.44 -2.34
CA PRO A 102 -10.24 -5.16 -3.58
C PRO A 102 -10.74 -4.50 -4.88
N LEU A 103 -11.78 -3.66 -4.79
CA LEU A 103 -12.32 -2.95 -5.95
C LEU A 103 -11.49 -1.73 -6.34
N GLU A 104 -10.76 -1.15 -5.39
CA GLU A 104 -9.87 -0.01 -5.67
C GLU A 104 -8.49 -0.49 -6.13
N ASP A 105 -8.08 -1.68 -5.68
CA ASP A 105 -6.93 -2.45 -6.17
C ASP A 105 -7.04 -2.80 -7.69
N LEU A 106 -8.23 -2.69 -8.29
CA LEU A 106 -8.48 -2.99 -9.71
C LEU A 106 -8.32 -1.81 -10.67
N LYS A 107 -8.22 -0.58 -10.16
CA LYS A 107 -8.25 0.66 -10.95
C LYS A 107 -6.86 1.05 -11.45
#